data_AF-A0AAX3WKD0-F1
#
_entry.id   AF-A0AAX3WKD0-F1
#
_cell.length_a   1.000
_cell.length_b   1.000
_cell.length_c   1.000
_cell.angle_alpha   90.00
_cell.angle_beta   90.00
_cell.angle_gamma   90.00
#
_symmetry.space_group_name_H-M   'P 1'
#
loop_
_entity.id
_entity.type
_entity.pdbx_description
1 polymer ?
#
loop_
_entity_poly.entity_id
_entity_poly.type
_entity_poly.pdbx_seq_one_letter_code
_entity_poly.pdbx_strand_id
1 'polypeptide(L)'
;MAALHPDALEFGARLLLGDEFKRPLARLLGPHHPDGSRASLDPRLPFRWLAPEYLPSGKRNPAWRPIPPWVTPVLGRLLAERAEELERQAGMARRHSAVLLNWDEDR
;
A
#
# COMPACT_ATOMS: atom_id res chain seq x y z
N MET A 1 -1.90 -9.68 -17.98
CA MET A 1 -2.47 -9.03 -16.78
C MET A 1 -2.65 -7.55 -17.10
N ALA A 2 -3.79 -6.95 -16.72
CA ALA A 2 -4.03 -5.52 -16.93
C ALA A 2 -3.04 -4.68 -16.10
N ALA A 3 -2.62 -3.54 -16.63
CA ALA A 3 -1.78 -2.59 -15.90
C ALA A 3 -2.56 -2.02 -14.70
N LEU A 4 -1.89 -1.89 -13.54
CA LEU A 4 -2.50 -1.26 -12.37
C LEU A 4 -2.79 0.21 -12.66
N HIS A 5 -4.01 0.66 -12.38
CA HIS A 5 -4.36 2.07 -12.47
C HIS A 5 -3.72 2.86 -11.31
N PRO A 6 -3.22 4.09 -11.52
CA PRO A 6 -2.65 4.93 -10.45
C PRO A 6 -3.55 5.08 -9.23
N ASP A 7 -4.86 5.27 -9.42
CA ASP A 7 -5.81 5.41 -8.30
C ASP A 7 -5.90 4.14 -7.44
N ALA A 8 -5.86 2.96 -8.07
CA ALA A 8 -5.87 1.69 -7.36
C ALA A 8 -4.56 1.46 -6.60
N LEU A 9 -3.43 1.88 -7.17
CA LEU A 9 -2.14 1.89 -6.48
C LEU A 9 -2.19 2.82 -5.25
N GLU A 10 -2.68 4.05 -5.41
CA GLU A 10 -2.78 5.01 -4.32
C GLU A 10 -3.67 4.51 -3.18
N PHE A 11 -4.88 4.03 -3.51
CA PHE A 11 -5.80 3.50 -2.51
C PHE A 11 -5.19 2.32 -1.75
N GLY A 12 -4.63 1.34 -2.45
CA GLY A 12 -3.98 0.19 -1.83
C GLY A 12 -2.77 0.58 -0.97
N ALA A 13 -1.94 1.50 -1.45
CA ALA A 13 -0.78 1.95 -0.69
C ALA A 13 -1.16 2.71 0.58
N ARG A 14 -2.24 3.51 0.56
CA ARG A 14 -2.75 4.17 1.77
C ARG A 14 -3.27 3.19 2.81
N LEU A 15 -3.95 2.12 2.41
CA LEU A 15 -4.39 1.06 3.33
C LEU A 15 -3.22 0.35 4.02
N LEU A 16 -2.08 0.22 3.32
CA LEU A 16 -0.89 -0.44 3.86
C LEU A 16 -0.03 0.48 4.72
N LEU A 17 0.13 1.75 4.32
CA LEU A 17 1.20 2.63 4.81
C LEU A 17 0.71 4.00 5.32
N GLY A 18 -0.59 4.30 5.24
CA GLY A 18 -1.17 5.60 5.59
C GLY A 18 -0.98 6.68 4.52
N ASP A 19 -1.29 7.93 4.85
CA ASP A 19 -1.30 9.04 3.87
C ASP A 19 0.10 9.37 3.30
N GLU A 20 1.14 9.18 4.11
CA GLU A 20 2.54 9.39 3.73
C GLU A 20 3.17 8.17 3.03
N PHE A 21 2.37 7.39 2.30
CA PHE A 21 2.77 6.11 1.72
C PHE A 21 3.88 6.19 0.66
N LYS A 22 4.03 7.32 -0.06
CA LYS A 22 4.83 7.36 -1.30
C LYS A 22 6.30 6.95 -1.10
N ARG A 23 6.97 7.45 -0.06
CA ARG A 23 8.37 7.05 0.23
C ARG A 23 8.47 5.65 0.83
N PRO A 24 7.66 5.27 1.84
CA PRO A 24 7.63 3.90 2.36
C PRO A 24 7.31 2.83 1.32
N LEU A 25 6.48 3.14 0.30
CA LEU A 25 6.09 2.20 -0.74
C LEU A 25 7.30 1.68 -1.53
N ALA A 26 8.30 2.52 -1.79
CA ALA A 26 9.53 2.09 -2.44
C ALA A 26 10.29 1.05 -1.60
N ARG A 27 10.28 1.19 -0.27
CA ARG A 27 10.91 0.22 0.65
C ARG A 27 10.09 -1.06 0.74
N LEU A 28 8.76 -0.94 0.86
CA LEU A 28 7.84 -2.07 0.93
C LEU A 28 7.96 -2.99 -0.30
N LEU A 29 8.09 -2.41 -1.49
CA LEU A 29 8.18 -3.18 -2.74
C LEU A 29 9.58 -3.70 -3.06
N GLY A 30 10.64 -3.15 -2.45
CA GLY A 30 12.03 -3.54 -2.71
C GLY A 30 12.27 -5.05 -2.58
N PRO A 31 11.88 -5.70 -1.48
CA PRO A 31 12.08 -7.14 -1.28
C PRO A 31 11.37 -8.04 -2.30
N HIS A 32 10.42 -7.50 -3.06
CA HIS A 32 9.60 -8.24 -4.03
C HIS A 32 10.00 -8.01 -5.49
N HIS A 33 11.13 -7.33 -5.73
CA HIS A 33 11.56 -7.03 -7.07
C HIS A 33 11.92 -8.31 -7.88
N PRO A 34 11.49 -8.45 -9.15
CA PRO A 34 11.70 -9.67 -9.94
C PRO A 34 13.16 -10.04 -10.17
N ASP A 35 14.03 -9.05 -10.43
CA ASP A 35 15.47 -9.27 -10.65
C ASP A 35 16.26 -9.54 -9.34
N GLY A 36 15.56 -9.74 -8.22
CA GLY A 36 16.17 -10.02 -6.93
C GLY A 36 15.78 -9.01 -5.85
N SER A 37 15.64 -9.52 -4.63
CA SER A 37 15.30 -8.76 -3.43
C SER A 37 16.30 -7.62 -3.20
N ARG A 38 15.78 -6.44 -2.87
CA ARG A 38 16.57 -5.25 -2.53
C ARG A 38 15.95 -4.50 -1.37
N ALA A 39 16.76 -3.72 -0.65
CA ALA A 39 16.28 -2.96 0.51
C ALA A 39 15.20 -1.91 0.14
N SER A 40 15.26 -1.35 -1.06
CA SER A 40 14.30 -0.36 -1.56
C SER A 40 14.38 -0.23 -3.08
N LEU A 41 13.30 0.22 -3.71
CA LEU A 41 13.32 0.83 -5.04
C LEU A 41 13.85 2.27 -4.98
N ASP A 42 14.03 2.92 -6.14
CA ASP A 42 14.22 4.38 -6.19
C ASP A 42 13.02 5.07 -5.51
N PRO A 43 13.24 5.85 -4.43
CA PRO A 43 12.17 6.53 -3.69
C PRO A 43 11.30 7.48 -4.52
N ARG A 44 11.77 7.88 -5.71
CA ARG A 44 11.03 8.74 -6.64
C ARG A 44 10.00 7.96 -7.47
N LEU A 45 10.13 6.65 -7.61
CA LEU A 45 9.26 5.86 -8.48
C LEU A 45 7.77 5.95 -8.10
N PRO A 46 7.36 5.81 -6.83
CA PRO A 46 5.96 5.99 -6.44
C PRO A 46 5.36 7.34 -6.86
N PHE A 47 6.14 8.43 -6.79
CA PHE A 47 5.70 9.74 -7.25
C PHE A 47 5.52 9.79 -8.78
N ARG A 48 6.41 9.12 -9.52
CA ARG A 48 6.37 9.06 -10.98
C ARG A 48 5.24 8.17 -11.51
N TRP A 49 4.90 7.12 -10.77
CA TRP A 49 3.78 6.22 -11.06
C TRP A 49 2.41 6.89 -10.89
N LEU A 50 2.31 7.82 -9.94
CA LEU A 50 1.09 8.57 -9.65
C LEU A 50 0.99 9.91 -10.40
N ALA A 51 2.04 10.30 -11.11
CA ALA A 51 1.96 11.48 -11.97
C ALA A 51 0.93 11.22 -13.08
N PRO A 52 0.25 12.25 -13.62
CA PRO A 52 -0.57 12.07 -14.81
C PRO A 52 0.34 11.81 -16.02
N GLU A 53 -0.08 10.93 -16.94
CA GLU A 53 0.69 10.60 -18.15
C GLU A 53 0.83 11.80 -19.09
N TYR A 54 -0.20 12.65 -19.14
CA TYR A 54 -0.25 13.85 -19.97
C TYR A 54 -0.48 15.10 -19.11
N LEU A 55 0.15 16.20 -19.50
CA LEU A 55 -0.07 17.52 -18.91
C LEU A 55 -1.38 18.14 -19.45
N PRO A 56 -1.95 19.17 -18.81
CA PRO A 56 -3.14 19.86 -19.32
C PRO A 56 -2.99 20.41 -20.74
N SER A 57 -1.75 20.67 -21.18
CA SER A 57 -1.42 21.10 -22.55
C SER A 57 -1.46 19.98 -23.60
N GLY A 58 -1.77 18.73 -23.20
CA GLY A 58 -1.73 17.54 -24.05
C GLY A 58 -0.32 16.97 -24.28
N LYS A 59 0.74 17.64 -23.82
CA LYS A 59 2.11 17.11 -23.89
C LYS A 59 2.30 15.98 -22.88
N ARG A 60 3.07 14.95 -23.28
CA ARG A 60 3.43 13.85 -22.37
C ARG A 60 4.24 14.38 -21.18
N ASN A 61 3.88 13.95 -19.97
CA ASN A 61 4.54 14.37 -18.75
C ASN A 61 5.91 13.69 -18.62
N PRO A 62 7.04 14.43 -18.60
CA PRO A 62 8.37 13.84 -18.52
C PRO A 62 8.65 13.16 -17.16
N ALA A 63 7.90 13.53 -16.11
CA ALA A 63 8.00 12.91 -14.80
C ALA A 63 7.29 11.55 -14.73
N TRP A 64 6.29 11.31 -15.59
CA TRP A 64 5.49 10.10 -15.55
C TRP A 64 6.29 8.84 -15.86
N ARG A 65 6.01 7.76 -15.16
CA ARG A 65 6.49 6.41 -15.50
C ARG A 65 5.34 5.42 -15.37
N PRO A 66 5.24 4.41 -16.26
CA PRO A 66 4.26 3.35 -16.11
C PRO A 66 4.55 2.54 -14.85
N ILE A 67 3.48 2.03 -14.23
CA ILE A 67 3.58 1.08 -13.12
C ILE A 67 4.04 -0.28 -13.68
N PRO A 68 5.12 -0.89 -13.15
CA PRO A 68 5.56 -2.20 -13.59
C PRO A 68 4.50 -3.29 -13.34
N PRO A 69 4.28 -4.25 -14.26
CA PRO A 69 3.23 -5.27 -14.12
C PRO A 69 3.35 -6.16 -12.87
N TRP A 70 4.56 -6.34 -12.33
CA TRP A 70 4.81 -7.14 -11.13
C TRP A 70 4.30 -6.47 -9.85
N VAL A 71 4.08 -5.14 -9.84
CA VAL A 71 3.58 -4.42 -8.66
C VAL A 71 2.16 -4.87 -8.32
N THR A 72 1.31 -5.11 -9.32
CA THR A 72 -0.09 -5.52 -9.12
C THR A 72 -0.25 -6.77 -8.25
N PRO A 73 0.33 -7.94 -8.60
CA PRO A 73 0.17 -9.14 -7.78
C PRO A 73 0.82 -9.01 -6.40
N VAL A 74 1.94 -8.27 -6.28
CA VAL A 74 2.59 -8.02 -4.99
C VAL A 74 1.70 -7.19 -4.08
N LEU A 75 1.15 -6.09 -4.59
CA LEU A 75 0.25 -5.22 -3.82
C LEU A 75 -1.02 -5.98 -3.40
N GLY A 76 -1.59 -6.77 -4.31
CA GLY A 76 -2.76 -7.61 -4.01
C GLY A 76 -2.51 -8.60 -2.87
N ARG A 77 -1.35 -9.28 -2.88
CA ARG A 77 -0.96 -10.18 -1.79
C ARG A 77 -0.77 -9.44 -0.46
N LEU A 78 -0.04 -8.32 -0.46
CA LEU A 78 0.21 -7.54 0.76
C LEU A 78 -1.08 -6.98 1.36
N LEU A 79 -2.05 -6.58 0.53
CA LEU A 79 -3.38 -6.15 0.98
C LEU A 79 -4.18 -7.27 1.63
N ALA A 80 -4.13 -8.48 1.06
CA ALA A 80 -4.76 -9.65 1.65
C ALA A 80 -4.16 -9.99 3.03
N GLU A 81 -2.82 -10.02 3.12
CA GLU A 81 -2.10 -10.23 4.39
C GLU A 81 -2.47 -9.15 5.43
N ARG A 82 -2.61 -7.88 5.00
CA ARG A 82 -3.01 -6.80 5.89
C ARG A 82 -4.45 -6.94 6.37
N ALA A 83 -5.37 -7.40 5.51
CA ALA A 83 -6.75 -7.64 5.90
C ALA A 83 -6.84 -8.72 6.98
N GLU A 84 -6.14 -9.85 6.81
CA GLU A 84 -6.09 -10.92 7.80
C GLU A 84 -5.53 -10.45 9.15
N GLU A 85 -4.48 -9.63 9.14
CA GLU A 85 -3.92 -9.03 10.37
C GLU A 85 -4.94 -8.12 11.06
N LEU A 86 -5.63 -7.27 10.30
CA LEU A 86 -6.65 -6.36 10.84
C LEU A 86 -7.83 -7.12 11.46
N GLU A 87 -8.26 -8.22 10.85
CA GLU A 87 -9.31 -9.09 11.40
C GLU A 87 -8.88 -9.71 12.74
N ARG A 88 -7.63 -10.18 12.83
CA ARG A 88 -7.06 -10.69 14.09
C ARG A 88 -7.00 -9.61 15.16
N GLN A 89 -6.54 -8.41 14.82
CA GLN A 89 -6.48 -7.26 15.74
C GLN A 89 -7.88 -6.87 16.25
N ALA A 90 -8.86 -6.79 15.36
CA ALA A 90 -10.25 -6.53 15.73
C ALA A 90 -10.80 -7.59 16.70
N GLY A 91 -10.50 -8.86 16.47
CA GLY A 91 -10.87 -9.95 17.38
C GLY A 91 -10.24 -9.82 18.77
N MET A 92 -8.95 -9.48 18.86
CA MET A 92 -8.25 -9.24 20.13
C MET A 92 -8.83 -8.04 20.88
N ALA A 93 -9.06 -6.92 20.19
CA ALA A 93 -9.61 -5.70 20.77
C ALA A 93 -11.01 -5.94 21.37
N ARG A 94 -11.89 -6.65 20.65
CA ARG A 94 -13.23 -7.00 21.17
C ARG A 94 -13.16 -7.84 22.44
N ARG A 95 -12.30 -8.86 22.48
CA ARG A 95 -12.11 -9.68 23.69
C ARG A 95 -11.62 -8.87 24.87
N HIS A 96 -10.63 -7.99 24.63
CA HIS A 96 -10.09 -7.16 25.69
C HIS A 96 -11.11 -6.13 26.20
N SER A 97 -11.87 -5.51 25.30
CA SER A 97 -12.96 -4.60 25.67
C SER A 97 -14.01 -5.28 26.54
N ALA A 98 -14.40 -6.53 26.24
CA ALA A 98 -15.35 -7.27 27.06
C ALA A 98 -14.83 -7.53 28.49
N VAL A 99 -13.54 -7.82 28.64
CA VAL A 99 -12.90 -7.96 29.97
C VAL A 99 -12.96 -6.63 30.74
N LEU A 100 -12.59 -5.52 30.10
CA LEU A 100 -12.55 -4.21 30.75
C LEU A 100 -13.94 -3.73 31.18
N LEU A 101 -14.96 -3.94 30.35
CA LEU A 101 -16.33 -3.51 30.66
C LEU A 101 -16.99 -4.38 31.75
N ASN A 102 -16.72 -5.69 31.76
CA ASN A 102 -17.26 -6.57 32.80
C ASN A 102 -16.54 -6.40 34.15
N TRP A 103 -15.33 -5.83 34.16
CA TRP A 103 -14.60 -5.50 35.39
C TRP A 103 -15.15 -4.25 36.11
N ASP A 104 -15.92 -3.41 35.44
CA ASP A 104 -16.49 -2.19 36.01
C ASP A 104 -17.79 -2.43 36.82
N GLU A 105 -18.39 -3.64 36.78
CA GLU A 105 -19.65 -3.93 37.51
C GLU A 105 -19.43 -4.38 38.98
N ASP A 106 -18.20 -4.69 39.39
CA ASP A 106 -17.87 -5.23 40.72
C ASP A 106 -17.21 -4.19 41.68
N ARG A 107 -17.34 -2.88 41.41
CA ARG A 107 -16.86 -1.78 42.29
C ARG A 107 -17.98 -0.84 42.72
#